data_AF-A0A924H662-F1
#
_entry.id   AF-A0A924H662-F1
#
_cell.length_a   1.000
_cell.length_b   1.000
_cell.length_c   1.000
_cell.angle_alpha   90.00
_cell.angle_beta   90.00
_cell.angle_gamma   90.00
#
_symmetry.space_group_name_H-M   'P 1'
#
loop_
_entity.id
_entity.type
_entity.pdbx_description
1 polymer ?
#
loop_
_entity_poly.entity_id
_entity_poly.type
_entity_poly.pdbx_seq_one_letter_code
_entity_poly.pdbx_strand_id
1 'polypeptide(L)' 'GYQIINTLLDKFITAFNNNFDGKATNYDKLLLKILPEKHHQVKETVYERLLHICHFISLLTDGNALLYYRNILGYKD' A
#
# COMPACT_ATOMS: atom_id res chain seq x y z
N GLY A 1 16.03 4.37 2.31
CA GLY A 1 15.66 3.66 1.08
C GLY A 1 15.08 2.29 1.38
N TYR A 2 15.93 1.28 1.58
CA TYR A 2 15.50 -0.13 1.71
C TYR A 2 14.39 -0.38 2.75
N GLN A 3 14.58 0.09 3.99
CA GLN A 3 13.58 -0.07 5.06
C GLN A 3 12.24 0.61 4.72
N ILE A 4 12.28 1.75 4.05
CA ILE A 4 11.08 2.48 3.61
C ILE A 4 10.29 1.61 2.62
N ILE A 5 10.95 1.15 1.56
CA ILE A 5 10.31 0.33 0.51
C ILE A 5 9.75 -0.98 1.08
N ASN A 6 10.53 -1.68 1.92
CA ASN A 6 10.04 -2.91 2.56
C ASN A 6 8.82 -2.66 3.44
N THR A 7 8.80 -1.55 4.20
CA THR A 7 7.66 -1.20 5.06
C THR A 7 6.43 -0.87 4.22
N LEU A 8 6.60 -0.11 3.13
CA LEU A 8 5.50 0.19 2.20
C LEU A 8 4.93 -1.10 1.60
N LEU A 9 5.79 -1.99 1.09
CA LEU A 9 5.38 -3.27 0.53
C LEU A 9 4.60 -4.10 1.55
N ASP A 10 5.16 -4.34 2.73
CA ASP A 10 4.53 -5.13 3.79
C ASP A 10 3.13 -4.63 4.13
N LYS A 11 2.99 -3.31 4.34
CA LYS A 11 1.73 -2.70 4.78
C LYS A 11 0.69 -2.67 3.68
N PHE A 12 1.06 -2.29 2.46
CA PHE A 12 0.11 -2.27 1.34
C PHE A 12 -0.31 -3.69 0.94
N ILE A 13 0.61 -4.67 0.90
CA ILE A 13 0.30 -6.08 0.59
C ILE A 13 -0.67 -6.64 1.61
N THR A 14 -0.39 -6.43 2.89
CA THR A 14 -1.28 -6.87 3.98
C THR A 14 -2.67 -6.25 3.83
N ALA A 15 -2.75 -4.92 3.63
CA ALA A 15 -4.03 -4.23 3.49
C ALA A 15 -4.85 -4.74 2.29
N PHE A 16 -4.19 -4.95 1.14
CA PHE A 16 -4.85 -5.44 -0.07
C PHE A 16 -5.37 -6.87 0.07
N ASN A 17 -4.58 -7.76 0.67
CA ASN A 17 -4.99 -9.15 0.91
C ASN A 17 -6.11 -9.21 1.96
N ASN A 18 -6.00 -8.45 3.06
CA ASN A 18 -7.07 -8.37 4.05
C ASN A 18 -8.38 -7.86 3.43
N ASN A 19 -8.30 -6.87 2.54
CA ASN A 19 -9.47 -6.36 1.84
C ASN A 19 -10.07 -7.38 0.87
N PHE A 20 -9.24 -8.11 0.12
CA PHE A 20 -9.68 -9.19 -0.74
C PHE A 20 -10.37 -10.32 0.06
N ASP A 21 -9.82 -10.69 1.21
CA ASP A 21 -10.37 -11.75 2.08
C ASP A 21 -11.57 -11.29 2.93
N GLY A 22 -12.04 -10.05 2.78
CA GLY A 22 -13.14 -9.48 3.57
C GLY A 22 -12.79 -9.21 5.05
N LYS A 23 -11.49 -9.18 5.39
CA LYS A 23 -10.93 -9.00 6.74
C LYS A 23 -10.26 -7.65 6.95
N ALA A 24 -10.46 -6.68 6.05
CA ALA A 24 -9.84 -5.36 6.14
C ALA A 24 -10.19 -4.65 7.46
N THR A 25 -9.14 -4.34 8.22
CA THR A 25 -9.22 -3.48 9.40
C THR A 25 -9.50 -2.03 9.00
N ASN A 26 -9.85 -1.18 9.97
CA ASN A 26 -9.98 0.26 9.71
C ASN A 26 -8.66 0.88 9.24
N TYR A 27 -7.53 0.35 9.72
CA TYR A 27 -6.20 0.75 9.27
C TYR A 27 -5.96 0.36 7.81
N ASP A 28 -6.30 -0.88 7.43
CA ASP A 28 -6.19 -1.34 6.04
C ASP A 28 -7.03 -0.48 5.09
N LYS A 29 -8.27 -0.19 5.47
CA LYS A 29 -9.16 0.69 4.70
C LYS A 29 -8.58 2.09 4.53
N LEU A 30 -7.94 2.63 5.56
CA LEU A 30 -7.28 3.93 5.49
C LEU A 30 -6.10 3.87 4.51
N LEU A 31 -5.25 2.83 4.61
CA LEU A 31 -4.12 2.64 3.69
C LEU A 31 -4.59 2.52 2.23
N LEU A 32 -5.64 1.76 1.97
CA LEU A 32 -6.15 1.57 0.61
C LEU A 32 -6.69 2.88 0.02
N LYS A 33 -7.31 3.75 0.82
CA LYS A 33 -7.76 5.08 0.38
C LYS A 33 -6.62 6.01 -0.06
N ILE A 34 -5.38 5.71 0.34
CA ILE A 34 -4.21 6.47 -0.08
C ILE A 34 -3.86 6.18 -1.55
N LEU A 35 -4.27 5.01 -2.06
CA LEU A 35 -4.05 4.65 -3.44
C LEU A 35 -4.93 5.51 -4.36
N PRO A 36 -4.39 6.02 -5.48
CA PRO A 36 -5.19 6.77 -6.44
C PRO A 36 -6.38 5.94 -6.93
N GLU A 37 -7.55 6.55 -7.13
CA GLU A 37 -8.80 5.82 -7.40
C GLU A 37 -8.73 4.84 -8.57
N LYS A 38 -7.93 5.16 -9.60
CA LYS A 38 -7.64 4.30 -10.75
C LYS A 38 -7.02 2.94 -10.40
N HIS A 39 -6.51 2.79 -9.18
CA HIS A 39 -5.89 1.57 -8.67
C HIS A 39 -6.82 0.72 -7.78
N HIS A 40 -8.07 1.12 -7.53
CA HIS A 40 -9.03 0.32 -6.77
C HIS A 40 -9.65 -0.85 -7.57
N GLN A 41 -8.94 -1.38 -8.56
CA GLN A 41 -9.39 -2.56 -9.27
C GLN A 41 -9.21 -3.80 -8.39
N VAL A 42 -10.27 -4.61 -8.28
CA VAL A 42 -10.17 -5.93 -7.65
C VAL A 42 -9.23 -6.79 -8.49
N LYS A 43 -8.26 -7.40 -7.82
CA LYS A 43 -7.31 -8.35 -8.42
C LYS A 43 -7.54 -9.71 -7.76
N GLU A 44 -8.02 -10.66 -8.55
CA GLU A 44 -8.48 -11.97 -8.07
C GLU A 44 -7.34 -12.82 -7.55
N THR A 45 -6.18 -12.78 -8.22
CA THR A 45 -5.03 -13.59 -7.84
C THR A 45 -4.08 -12.86 -6.90
N VAL A 46 -3.43 -13.61 -6.02
CA VAL A 46 -2.34 -13.10 -5.16
C VAL A 46 -1.24 -12.46 -6.02
N TYR A 47 -0.88 -13.10 -7.13
CA TYR A 47 0.15 -12.59 -8.05
C TYR A 47 -0.19 -11.21 -8.58
N GLU A 48 -1.43 -11.00 -9.06
CA GLU A 48 -1.85 -9.69 -9.57
C GLU A 48 -1.88 -8.62 -8.48
N ARG A 49 -2.29 -8.97 -7.25
CA ARG A 49 -2.24 -8.05 -6.11
C ARG A 49 -0.81 -7.63 -5.79
N LEU A 50 0.11 -8.59 -5.72
CA LEU A 50 1.54 -8.31 -5.48
C LEU A 50 2.14 -7.46 -6.59
N LEU A 51 1.92 -7.84 -7.85
CA LEU A 51 2.43 -7.10 -9.01
C LEU A 51 1.91 -5.67 -9.03
N HIS A 52 0.63 -5.48 -8.75
CA HIS A 52 0.00 -4.17 -8.72
C HIS A 52 0.61 -3.26 -7.64
N ILE A 53 0.87 -3.78 -6.44
CA ILE A 53 1.49 -3.02 -5.35
C ILE A 53 2.95 -2.72 -5.63
N CYS A 54 3.70 -3.70 -6.15
CA CYS A 54 5.09 -3.48 -6.58
C CYS A 54 5.16 -2.40 -7.66
N HIS A 55 4.26 -2.44 -8.63
CA HIS A 55 4.17 -1.41 -9.67
C HIS A 55 3.89 -0.03 -9.07
N PHE A 56 2.91 0.09 -8.18
CA PHE A 56 2.62 1.35 -7.50
C PHE A 56 3.84 1.90 -6.74
N ILE A 57 4.52 1.07 -5.94
CA ILE A 57 5.69 1.48 -5.17
C ILE A 57 6.85 1.88 -6.08
N SER A 58 7.03 1.20 -7.22
CA SER A 58 8.06 1.55 -8.21
C SER A 58 7.87 2.91 -8.88
N LEU A 59 6.64 3.44 -8.88
CA LEU A 59 6.31 4.75 -9.43
C LEU A 59 6.53 5.89 -8.43
N LEU A 60 6.82 5.58 -7.17
CA LEU A 60 7.04 6.59 -6.14
C LEU A 60 8.40 7.25 -6.32
N THR A 61 8.42 8.58 -6.29
CA THR A 61 9.66 9.34 -6.07
C THR A 61 10.12 9.15 -4.62
N ASP A 62 11.40 9.39 -4.34
CA ASP A 62 11.95 9.28 -2.98
C ASP A 62 11.17 10.13 -1.95
N GLY A 63 10.76 11.35 -2.35
CA GLY A 63 9.94 12.23 -1.51
C GLY A 63 8.56 11.65 -1.21
N ASN A 64 7.89 11.07 -2.21
CA ASN A 64 6.59 10.44 -2.02
C ASN A 64 6.71 9.16 -1.18
N ALA A 65 7.72 8.33 -1.41
CA ALA A 65 7.97 7.13 -0.60
C ALA A 65 8.19 7.49 0.88
N LEU A 66 8.97 8.55 1.15
CA LEU A 66 9.18 9.04 2.51
C LEU A 66 7.90 9.61 3.13
N LEU A 67 7.10 10.35 2.37
CA LEU A 67 5.80 10.87 2.82
C LEU A 67 4.84 9.75 3.22
N TYR A 68 4.68 8.74 2.36
CA TYR A 68 3.83 7.58 2.67
C TYR A 68 4.34 6.81 3.88
N TYR A 69 5.66 6.62 4.00
CA TYR A 69 6.25 5.96 5.16
C TYR A 69 5.96 6.69 6.47
N ARG A 70 6.07 8.03 6.48
CA ARG A 70 5.72 8.85 7.65
C ARG A 70 4.25 8.74 8.00
N ASN A 71 3.37 8.81 7.00
CA ASN A 71 1.91 8.64 7.18
C ASN A 71 1.57 7.28 7.79
N ILE A 72 2.21 6.20 7.31
CA ILE A 72 2.02 4.84 7.82
C ILE A 72 2.44 4.71 9.28
N LEU A 73 3.54 5.37 9.66
CA LEU A 73 4.06 5.37 11.03
C LEU A 73 3.35 6.35 11.96
N GLY A 74 2.41 7.15 11.45
CA GLY A 74 1.66 8.12 12.25
C GLY A 74 2.47 9.36 12.65
N TYR A 75 3.59 9.64 11.97
CA TYR A 75 4.27 10.92 12.13
C TYR A 75 3.40 12.02 11.51
N LYS A 76 2.78 12.83 12.36
CA LYS A 76 2.25 14.15 11.96
C LYS A 76 3.42 15.14 11.94
N ASP A 77 3.57 15.86 10.84
CA ASP A 77 4.23 17.17 10.87
C ASP A 77 3.41 18.14 11.75
#